data_AF-A0A847YT82-F1
#
_entry.id   AF-A0A847YT82-F1
#
_cell.length_a   1.000
_cell.length_b   1.000
_cell.length_c   1.000
_cell.angle_alpha   90.00
_cell.angle_beta   90.00
_cell.angle_gamma   90.00
#
_symmetry.space_group_name_H-M   'P 1'
#
loop_
_entity.id
_entity.type
_entity.pdbx_description
1 polymer ?
#
loop_
_entity_poly.entity_id
_entity_poly.type
_entity_poly.pdbx_seq_one_letter_code
_entity_poly.pdbx_strand_id
1 'polypeptide(L)'
;MKSLPILRPIVILLLITATLLYPVVVSAELGNKNVFDTVLQKYEQASKSWSSKIIEHASRLFWTLVVISMVWTFGMMALRRADLSEFFAEFIRFTVFTGFFWWLLTNGPSFADSIIQSLRQIGGEATGLGKDFNISSIVDMGFNIFFKALDNTSFWSPVDSFIGVILSGIILVVLALIGVNMLVLLCSAWILMYGGVFFLGFGGSRWTSDIAINYYKTVLGVAASLLAMTLLIGIGASFLDAFYAQM
;
A
#
# COMPACT_ATOMS: atom_id res chain seq x y z
N MET A 1 66.30 -35.24 5.33
CA MET A 1 65.62 -34.98 4.04
C MET A 1 64.47 -34.02 4.28
N LYS A 2 64.38 -32.98 3.44
CA LYS A 2 63.52 -31.80 3.51
C LYS A 2 62.03 -32.12 3.77
N SER A 3 61.43 -31.43 4.73
CA SER A 3 59.98 -31.28 4.87
C SER A 3 59.43 -30.60 3.60
N LEU A 4 58.66 -31.34 2.80
CA LEU A 4 58.06 -30.86 1.56
C LEU A 4 57.11 -29.66 1.84
N PRO A 5 57.47 -28.43 1.46
CA PRO A 5 56.66 -27.23 1.73
C PRO A 5 55.38 -27.13 0.87
N ILE A 6 55.14 -28.15 0.04
CA ILE A 6 54.09 -28.16 -1.00
C ILE A 6 52.80 -28.83 -0.50
N LEU A 7 52.83 -29.55 0.63
CA LEU A 7 51.64 -30.26 1.14
C LEU A 7 50.57 -29.33 1.71
N ARG A 8 50.96 -28.24 2.38
CA ARG A 8 50.03 -27.23 2.94
C ARG A 8 49.20 -26.49 1.88
N PRO A 9 49.78 -25.95 0.79
CA PRO A 9 48.98 -25.26 -0.23
C PRO A 9 48.04 -26.22 -0.98
N ILE A 10 48.44 -27.48 -1.18
CA ILE A 10 47.58 -28.48 -1.84
C ILE A 10 46.34 -28.78 -0.99
N VAL A 11 46.48 -28.94 0.32
CA VAL A 11 45.34 -29.19 1.23
C VAL A 11 44.40 -27.99 1.27
N ILE A 12 44.93 -26.76 1.28
CA ILE A 12 44.12 -25.53 1.24
C ILE A 12 43.38 -25.40 -0.10
N LEU A 13 44.05 -25.70 -1.22
CA LEU A 13 43.43 -25.70 -2.54
C LEU A 13 42.29 -26.73 -2.60
N LEU A 14 42.51 -27.93 -2.06
CA LEU A 14 41.51 -29.01 -2.00
C LEU A 14 40.30 -28.63 -1.15
N LEU A 15 40.51 -27.95 -0.01
CA LEU A 15 39.46 -27.46 0.86
C LEU A 15 38.65 -26.33 0.22
N ILE A 16 39.32 -25.42 -0.49
CA ILE A 16 38.67 -24.33 -1.25
C ILE A 16 37.85 -24.92 -2.41
N THR A 17 38.38 -25.88 -3.16
CA THR A 17 37.63 -26.57 -4.20
C THR A 17 36.48 -27.39 -3.64
N ALA A 18 36.63 -27.99 -2.46
CA ALA A 18 35.53 -28.70 -1.80
C ALA A 18 34.42 -27.74 -1.37
N THR A 19 34.75 -26.55 -0.85
CA THR A 19 33.74 -25.50 -0.56
C THR A 19 33.11 -24.88 -1.80
N LEU A 20 33.81 -24.85 -2.95
CA LEU A 20 33.27 -24.38 -4.23
C LEU A 20 32.41 -25.42 -4.93
N LEU A 21 32.60 -26.70 -4.62
CA LEU A 21 31.82 -27.84 -5.14
C LEU A 21 30.63 -28.22 -4.26
N TYR A 22 30.45 -27.57 -3.10
CA TYR A 22 29.17 -27.64 -2.40
C TYR A 22 28.15 -26.90 -3.26
N PRO A 23 27.13 -27.58 -3.81
CA PRO A 23 25.98 -26.86 -4.32
C PRO A 23 25.33 -26.22 -3.10
N VAL A 24 25.58 -24.93 -2.89
CA VAL A 24 24.57 -24.11 -2.24
C VAL A 24 23.40 -24.19 -3.20
N VAL A 25 22.48 -25.09 -2.91
CA VAL A 25 21.14 -25.03 -3.45
C VAL A 25 20.55 -23.77 -2.83
N VAL A 26 20.89 -22.62 -3.41
CA VAL A 26 20.02 -21.46 -3.37
C VAL A 26 18.86 -21.88 -4.24
N SER A 27 17.91 -22.60 -3.64
CA SER A 27 16.54 -22.58 -4.10
C SER A 27 16.03 -21.17 -3.87
N ALA A 28 16.49 -20.23 -4.69
CA ALA A 28 15.67 -19.13 -5.09
C ALA A 28 14.69 -19.72 -6.09
N GLU A 29 13.69 -20.45 -5.59
CA GLU A 29 12.39 -20.38 -6.21
C GLU A 29 12.01 -18.90 -6.14
N LEU A 30 12.39 -18.14 -7.18
CA LEU A 30 11.71 -16.92 -7.57
C LEU A 30 10.33 -17.33 -8.08
N GLY A 31 9.51 -17.90 -7.19
CA GLY A 31 8.08 -17.95 -7.39
C GLY A 31 7.63 -16.51 -7.51
N ASN A 32 7.00 -16.18 -8.64
CA ASN A 32 6.43 -14.87 -8.96
C ASN A 32 5.61 -14.28 -7.78
N LYS A 33 5.03 -15.18 -6.98
CA LYS A 33 4.39 -14.98 -5.67
C LYS A 33 5.13 -14.05 -4.71
N ASN A 34 6.46 -14.02 -4.77
CA ASN A 34 7.27 -13.22 -3.87
C ASN A 34 7.57 -11.81 -4.38
N VAL A 35 7.52 -11.55 -5.69
CA VAL A 35 8.04 -10.27 -6.23
C VAL A 35 7.11 -9.11 -5.91
N PHE A 36 5.81 -9.22 -6.20
CA PHE A 36 4.84 -8.18 -5.90
C PHE A 36 4.74 -7.90 -4.41
N ASP A 37 4.63 -8.95 -3.59
CA ASP A 37 4.56 -8.84 -2.14
C ASP A 37 5.85 -8.26 -1.53
N THR A 38 7.02 -8.66 -2.03
CA THR A 38 8.31 -8.10 -1.59
C THR A 38 8.42 -6.62 -1.95
N VAL A 39 8.02 -6.21 -3.16
CA VAL A 39 8.04 -4.80 -3.57
C VAL A 39 7.09 -4.00 -2.69
N LEU A 40 5.87 -4.50 -2.48
CA LEU A 40 4.87 -3.88 -1.60
C LEU A 40 5.40 -3.70 -0.18
N GLN A 41 5.95 -4.75 0.44
CA GLN A 41 6.53 -4.66 1.79
C GLN A 41 7.66 -3.64 1.88
N LYS A 42 8.55 -3.60 0.88
CA LYS A 42 9.65 -2.62 0.85
C LYS A 42 9.13 -1.18 0.74
N TYR A 43 8.12 -0.94 -0.10
CA TYR A 43 7.51 0.38 -0.25
C TYR A 43 6.78 0.81 1.02
N GLU A 44 6.03 -0.10 1.65
CA GLU A 44 5.35 0.16 2.91
C GLU A 44 6.34 0.53 4.01
N GLN A 45 7.40 -0.26 4.18
CA GLN A 45 8.43 -0.04 5.19
C GLN A 45 9.17 1.28 4.96
N ALA A 46 9.54 1.58 3.72
CA ALA A 46 10.17 2.84 3.36
C ALA A 46 9.25 4.04 3.68
N SER A 47 7.98 3.95 3.32
CA SER A 47 7.01 5.04 3.54
C SER A 47 6.75 5.27 5.04
N LYS A 48 6.62 4.19 5.83
CA LYS A 48 6.50 4.25 7.30
C LYS A 48 7.64 5.03 7.95
N SER A 49 8.85 4.90 7.44
CA SER A 49 10.03 5.58 8.00
C SER A 49 9.95 7.11 7.97
N TRP A 50 9.19 7.69 7.03
CA TRP A 50 9.04 9.14 6.90
C TRP A 50 8.05 9.72 7.92
N SER A 51 7.12 8.91 8.40
CA SER A 51 5.96 9.34 9.19
C SER A 51 6.36 10.19 10.41
N SER A 52 7.34 9.71 11.19
CA SER A 52 7.78 10.40 12.40
C SER A 52 8.29 11.82 12.11
N LYS A 53 9.13 11.97 11.08
CA LYS A 53 9.68 13.27 10.68
C LYS A 53 8.62 14.21 10.11
N ILE A 54 7.71 13.68 9.32
CA ILE A 54 6.63 14.49 8.74
C ILE A 54 5.66 14.97 9.82
N ILE A 55 5.29 14.11 10.77
CA ILE A 55 4.47 14.49 11.93
C ILE A 55 5.16 15.55 12.78
N GLU A 56 6.48 15.46 12.99
CA GLU A 56 7.25 16.45 13.71
C GLU A 56 7.12 17.84 13.07
N HIS A 57 7.33 17.94 11.75
CA HIS A 57 7.19 19.19 11.01
C HIS A 57 5.73 19.68 10.95
N ALA A 58 4.77 18.78 10.73
CA ALA A 58 3.35 19.09 10.74
C ALA A 58 2.89 19.64 12.09
N SER A 59 3.42 19.10 13.20
CA SER A 59 3.12 19.56 14.56
C SER A 59 3.59 20.99 14.80
N ARG A 60 4.79 21.35 14.30
CA ARG A 60 5.29 22.74 14.39
C ARG A 60 4.40 23.71 13.61
N LEU A 61 4.02 23.33 12.40
CA LEU A 61 3.07 24.11 11.58
C LEU A 61 1.73 24.27 12.30
N PHE A 62 1.19 23.17 12.84
CA PHE A 62 -0.07 23.13 13.56
C PHE A 62 -0.08 24.11 14.73
N TRP A 63 0.88 24.02 15.64
CA TRP A 63 0.92 24.90 16.81
C TRP A 63 1.16 26.36 16.46
N THR A 64 1.92 26.63 15.38
CA THR A 64 2.08 27.99 14.86
C THR A 64 0.73 28.57 14.42
N LEU A 65 -0.05 27.80 13.66
CA LEU A 65 -1.39 28.21 13.21
C LEU A 65 -2.37 28.35 14.37
N VAL A 66 -2.29 27.48 15.39
CA VAL A 66 -3.09 27.58 16.62
C VAL A 66 -2.81 28.90 17.32
N VAL A 67 -1.55 29.25 17.53
CA VAL A 67 -1.17 30.51 18.20
C VAL A 67 -1.68 31.72 17.42
N ILE A 68 -1.51 31.73 16.09
CA ILE A 68 -2.02 32.81 15.24
C ILE A 68 -3.55 32.93 15.37
N SER A 69 -4.27 31.81 15.26
CA SER A 69 -5.73 31.79 15.39
C SER A 69 -6.17 32.23 16.78
N MET A 70 -5.46 31.84 17.84
CA MET A 70 -5.73 32.21 19.22
C MET A 70 -5.58 33.73 19.40
N VAL A 71 -4.46 34.30 18.98
CA VAL A 71 -4.21 35.76 19.09
C VAL A 71 -5.28 36.55 18.36
N TRP A 72 -5.67 36.12 17.16
CA TRP A 72 -6.72 36.80 16.40
C TRP A 72 -8.10 36.69 17.07
N THR A 73 -8.54 35.48 17.41
CA THR A 73 -9.86 35.24 17.98
C THR A 73 -10.03 35.95 19.32
N PHE A 74 -9.09 35.76 20.25
CA PHE A 74 -9.18 36.39 21.57
C PHE A 74 -8.80 37.88 21.54
N GLY A 75 -7.93 38.32 20.62
CA GLY A 75 -7.62 39.73 20.42
C GLY A 75 -8.85 40.53 19.96
N MET A 76 -9.63 39.99 19.03
CA MET A 76 -10.89 40.62 18.59
C MET A 76 -11.95 40.66 19.70
N MET A 77 -12.01 39.63 20.55
CA MET A 77 -12.89 39.64 21.73
C MET A 77 -12.49 40.70 22.76
N ALA A 78 -11.19 40.87 23.00
CA ALA A 78 -10.69 41.92 23.88
C ALA A 78 -11.04 43.33 23.37
N LEU A 79 -10.91 43.57 22.05
CA LEU A 79 -11.28 44.85 21.43
C LEU A 79 -12.78 45.16 21.54
N ARG A 80 -13.63 44.13 21.42
CA ARG A 80 -15.10 44.28 21.52
C ARG A 80 -15.61 44.29 22.96
N ARG A 81 -14.73 44.11 23.96
CA ARG A 81 -15.08 43.98 25.38
C ARG A 81 -16.08 42.85 25.63
N ALA A 82 -15.78 41.68 25.07
CA ALA A 82 -16.59 40.48 25.25
C ALA A 82 -16.79 40.15 26.75
N ASP A 83 -17.99 39.72 27.11
CA ASP A 83 -18.30 39.28 28.47
C ASP A 83 -17.54 38.00 28.82
N LEU A 84 -17.36 37.76 30.12
CA LEU A 84 -16.65 36.58 30.61
C LEU A 84 -17.29 35.26 30.11
N SER A 85 -18.62 35.22 30.03
CA SER A 85 -19.37 34.07 29.50
C SER A 85 -19.10 33.81 28.01
N GLU A 86 -19.00 34.88 27.20
CA GLU A 86 -18.67 34.80 25.78
C GLU A 86 -17.25 34.27 25.57
N PHE A 87 -16.29 34.77 26.35
CA PHE A 87 -14.91 34.28 26.35
C PHE A 87 -14.84 32.79 26.68
N PHE A 88 -15.50 32.35 27.76
CA PHE A 88 -15.49 30.94 28.16
C PHE A 88 -16.12 30.04 27.09
N ALA A 89 -17.24 30.45 26.51
CA ALA A 89 -17.89 29.70 25.44
C ALA A 89 -16.97 29.53 24.23
N GLU A 90 -16.28 30.59 23.81
CA GLU A 90 -15.35 30.51 22.69
C GLU A 90 -14.07 29.74 23.04
N PHE A 91 -13.57 29.86 24.27
CA PHE A 91 -12.42 29.09 24.73
C PHE A 91 -12.67 27.58 24.70
N ILE A 92 -13.84 27.12 25.15
CA ILE A 92 -14.23 25.72 25.04
C ILE A 92 -14.29 25.31 23.57
N ARG A 93 -14.96 26.10 22.72
CA ARG A 93 -15.12 25.81 21.29
C ARG A 93 -13.77 25.74 20.56
N PHE A 94 -12.84 26.63 20.91
CA PHE A 94 -11.47 26.66 20.38
C PHE A 94 -10.65 25.47 20.86
N THR A 95 -10.77 25.12 22.15
CA THR A 95 -10.05 23.97 22.75
C THR A 95 -10.51 22.65 22.15
N VAL A 96 -11.83 22.45 21.99
CA VAL A 96 -12.38 21.24 21.37
C VAL A 96 -11.94 21.12 19.91
N PHE A 97 -12.02 22.21 19.14
CA PHE A 97 -11.57 22.24 17.75
C PHE A 97 -10.07 21.89 17.63
N THR A 98 -9.24 22.55 18.43
CA THR A 98 -7.78 22.34 18.43
C THR A 98 -7.44 20.92 18.89
N GLY A 99 -8.08 20.44 19.95
CA GLY A 99 -7.89 19.09 20.47
C GLY A 99 -8.26 18.01 19.45
N PHE A 100 -9.36 18.20 18.73
CA PHE A 100 -9.78 17.28 17.66
C PHE A 100 -8.76 17.20 16.52
N PHE A 101 -8.31 18.34 15.97
CA PHE A 101 -7.33 18.31 14.89
C PHE A 101 -5.93 17.87 15.36
N TRP A 102 -5.56 18.14 16.61
CA TRP A 102 -4.34 17.61 17.19
C TRP A 102 -4.38 16.08 17.32
N TRP A 103 -5.52 15.54 17.76
CA TRP A 103 -5.76 14.09 17.79
C TRP A 103 -5.69 13.48 16.38
N LEU A 104 -6.31 14.14 15.39
CA LEU A 104 -6.23 13.71 13.99
C LEU A 104 -4.80 13.74 13.45
N LEU A 105 -3.99 14.73 13.79
CA LEU A 105 -2.61 14.84 13.32
C LEU A 105 -1.73 13.74 13.92
N THR A 106 -1.85 13.50 15.22
CA THR A 106 -1.05 12.51 15.95
C THR A 106 -1.42 11.07 15.60
N ASN A 107 -2.71 10.81 15.30
CA ASN A 107 -3.21 9.49 14.89
C ASN A 107 -3.42 9.37 13.37
N GLY A 108 -3.01 10.38 12.60
CA GLY A 108 -3.32 10.52 11.17
C GLY A 108 -2.98 9.29 10.32
N PRO A 109 -1.76 8.73 10.42
CA PRO A 109 -1.41 7.53 9.67
C PRO A 109 -2.25 6.32 10.06
N SER A 110 -2.46 6.09 11.37
CA SER A 110 -3.23 4.95 11.87
C SER A 110 -4.70 5.03 11.47
N PHE A 111 -5.27 6.22 11.47
CA PHE A 111 -6.66 6.43 11.08
C PHE A 111 -6.84 6.27 9.57
N ALA A 112 -5.91 6.80 8.77
CA ALA A 112 -5.90 6.60 7.32
C ALA A 112 -5.71 5.11 6.94
N ASP A 113 -4.83 4.39 7.62
CA ASP A 113 -4.66 2.95 7.47
C ASP A 113 -5.96 2.19 7.76
N SER A 114 -6.62 2.51 8.88
CA SER A 114 -7.89 1.89 9.25
C SER A 114 -8.98 2.10 8.20
N ILE A 115 -9.06 3.29 7.60
CA ILE A 115 -9.99 3.59 6.51
C ILE A 115 -9.70 2.70 5.29
N ILE A 116 -8.45 2.66 4.85
CA ILE A 116 -8.03 1.88 3.69
C ILE A 116 -8.28 0.38 3.91
N GLN A 117 -7.86 -0.15 5.05
CA GLN A 117 -8.06 -1.55 5.39
C GLN A 117 -9.54 -1.92 5.51
N SER A 118 -10.37 -1.06 6.08
CA SER A 118 -11.81 -1.30 6.19
C SER A 118 -12.47 -1.43 4.82
N LEU A 119 -12.16 -0.53 3.88
CA LEU A 119 -12.72 -0.60 2.53
C LEU A 119 -12.19 -1.80 1.73
N ARG A 120 -10.92 -2.16 1.91
CA ARG A 120 -10.38 -3.39 1.32
C ARG A 120 -11.07 -4.65 1.88
N GLN A 121 -11.30 -4.69 3.19
CA GLN A 121 -11.99 -5.80 3.85
C GLN A 121 -13.43 -5.93 3.31
N ILE A 122 -14.16 -4.82 3.20
CA ILE A 122 -15.51 -4.80 2.60
C ILE A 122 -15.48 -5.37 1.18
N GLY A 123 -14.48 -5.01 0.36
CA GLY A 123 -14.33 -5.53 -1.00
C GLY A 123 -14.05 -7.03 -1.03
N GLY A 124 -13.16 -7.52 -0.15
CA GLY A 124 -12.84 -8.94 -0.05
C GLY A 124 -14.03 -9.79 0.42
N GLU A 125 -14.80 -9.28 1.39
CA GLU A 125 -16.02 -9.92 1.87
C GLU A 125 -17.12 -9.94 0.80
N ALA A 126 -17.34 -8.82 0.09
CA ALA A 126 -18.37 -8.71 -0.95
C ALA A 126 -18.12 -9.62 -2.17
N THR A 127 -16.85 -9.91 -2.47
CA THR A 127 -16.46 -10.75 -3.62
C THR A 127 -16.33 -12.23 -3.28
N GLY A 128 -16.43 -12.61 -2.00
CA GLY A 128 -16.18 -13.98 -1.54
C GLY A 128 -14.71 -14.41 -1.62
N LEU A 129 -13.80 -13.50 -2.00
CA LEU A 129 -12.36 -13.74 -2.09
C LEU A 129 -11.68 -13.74 -0.71
N GLY A 130 -12.37 -13.26 0.33
CA GLY A 130 -11.91 -13.27 1.72
C GLY A 130 -11.07 -12.04 2.11
N LYS A 131 -10.76 -11.95 3.40
CA LYS A 131 -10.07 -10.80 4.01
C LYS A 131 -8.62 -10.62 3.54
N ASP A 132 -7.95 -11.71 3.17
CA ASP A 132 -6.54 -11.73 2.77
C ASP A 132 -6.34 -11.61 1.25
N PHE A 133 -7.32 -11.03 0.55
CA PHE A 133 -7.21 -10.83 -0.89
C PHE A 133 -5.99 -9.95 -1.22
N ASN A 134 -5.01 -10.57 -1.86
CA ASN A 134 -3.73 -9.99 -2.20
C ASN A 134 -3.51 -10.00 -3.72
N ILE A 135 -2.81 -8.99 -4.23
CA ILE A 135 -2.63 -8.72 -5.67
C ILE A 135 -1.99 -9.91 -6.39
N SER A 136 -1.09 -10.63 -5.72
CA SER A 136 -0.42 -11.81 -6.27
C SER A 136 -1.41 -12.85 -6.76
N SER A 137 -2.48 -13.13 -6.00
CA SER A 137 -3.43 -14.20 -6.30
C SER A 137 -4.10 -14.06 -7.68
N ILE A 138 -4.25 -12.84 -8.18
CA ILE A 138 -4.92 -12.52 -9.44
C ILE A 138 -3.97 -12.74 -10.61
N VAL A 139 -2.75 -12.23 -10.48
CA VAL A 139 -1.71 -12.39 -11.49
C VAL A 139 -1.36 -13.87 -11.60
N ASP A 140 -1.27 -14.57 -10.46
CA ASP A 140 -1.08 -16.02 -10.39
C ASP A 140 -2.21 -16.79 -11.08
N MET A 141 -3.47 -16.38 -10.89
CA MET A 141 -4.61 -16.95 -11.62
C MET A 141 -4.47 -16.76 -13.13
N GLY A 142 -4.03 -15.59 -13.59
CA GLY A 142 -3.73 -15.32 -15.00
C GLY A 142 -2.63 -16.21 -15.57
N PHE A 143 -1.54 -16.42 -14.83
CA PHE A 143 -0.49 -17.37 -15.20
C PHE A 143 -1.00 -18.81 -15.25
N ASN A 144 -1.84 -19.24 -14.31
CA ASN A 144 -2.44 -20.58 -14.33
C ASN A 144 -3.31 -20.81 -15.57
N ILE A 145 -4.10 -19.81 -15.99
CA ILE A 145 -4.90 -19.87 -17.23
C ILE A 145 -4.00 -20.03 -18.46
N PHE A 146 -2.94 -19.25 -18.51
CA PHE A 146 -2.00 -19.30 -19.62
C PHE A 146 -1.28 -20.66 -19.71
N PHE A 147 -0.77 -21.18 -18.59
CA PHE A 147 -0.11 -22.48 -18.57
C PHE A 147 -1.07 -23.62 -18.87
N LYS A 148 -2.30 -23.60 -18.35
CA LYS A 148 -3.31 -24.61 -18.66
C LYS A 148 -3.75 -24.57 -20.14
N ALA A 149 -3.78 -23.39 -20.76
CA ALA A 149 -4.02 -23.26 -22.20
C ALA A 149 -2.85 -23.83 -23.04
N LEU A 150 -1.60 -23.65 -22.57
CA LEU A 150 -0.43 -24.28 -23.19
C LEU A 150 -0.45 -25.82 -23.03
N ASP A 151 -0.82 -26.33 -21.86
CA ASP A 151 -0.84 -27.78 -21.60
C ASP A 151 -1.97 -28.50 -22.33
N ASN A 152 -3.11 -27.82 -22.56
CA ASN A 152 -4.23 -28.35 -23.35
C ASN A 152 -4.03 -28.23 -24.87
N THR A 153 -2.85 -27.80 -25.34
CA THR A 153 -2.51 -27.73 -26.76
C THR A 153 -2.47 -29.14 -27.34
N SER A 154 -3.49 -29.49 -28.14
CA SER A 154 -3.56 -30.80 -28.79
C SER A 154 -2.83 -30.76 -30.13
N PHE A 155 -1.88 -31.67 -30.35
CA PHE A 155 -1.18 -31.86 -31.64
C PHE A 155 -2.12 -32.18 -32.81
N TRP A 156 -3.37 -32.57 -32.53
CA TRP A 156 -4.35 -33.04 -33.51
C TRP A 156 -5.31 -31.94 -34.03
N SER A 157 -5.37 -30.76 -33.40
CA SER A 157 -6.06 -29.56 -33.92
C SER A 157 -5.19 -28.29 -33.76
N PRO A 158 -4.22 -28.07 -34.67
CA PRO A 158 -3.24 -26.99 -34.53
C PRO A 158 -3.82 -25.58 -34.52
N VAL A 159 -4.93 -25.36 -35.25
CA VAL A 159 -5.55 -24.03 -35.40
C VAL A 159 -6.31 -23.61 -34.15
N ASP A 160 -7.14 -24.50 -33.58
CA ASP A 160 -7.90 -24.20 -32.36
C ASP A 160 -6.97 -24.02 -31.14
N SER A 161 -5.92 -24.82 -31.07
CA SER A 161 -4.90 -24.70 -30.02
C SER A 161 -4.11 -23.38 -30.13
N PHE A 162 -3.79 -22.94 -31.35
CA PHE A 162 -3.10 -21.65 -31.56
C PHE A 162 -3.96 -20.45 -31.16
N ILE A 163 -5.25 -20.47 -31.48
CA ILE A 163 -6.21 -19.42 -31.09
C ILE A 163 -6.37 -19.39 -29.56
N GLY A 164 -6.44 -20.55 -28.89
CA GLY A 164 -6.52 -20.65 -27.44
C GLY A 164 -5.31 -20.09 -26.70
N VAL A 165 -4.10 -20.29 -27.22
CA VAL A 165 -2.86 -19.72 -26.66
C VAL A 165 -2.80 -18.21 -26.82
N ILE A 166 -3.24 -17.67 -27.97
CA ILE A 166 -3.30 -16.21 -28.17
C ILE A 166 -4.33 -15.58 -27.21
N LEU A 167 -5.52 -16.17 -27.11
CA LEU A 167 -6.60 -15.65 -26.27
C LEU A 167 -6.22 -15.66 -24.78
N SER A 168 -5.65 -16.76 -24.29
CA SER A 168 -5.15 -16.86 -22.92
C SER A 168 -3.99 -15.91 -22.64
N GLY A 169 -3.11 -15.66 -23.62
CA GLY A 169 -2.07 -14.63 -23.54
C GLY A 169 -2.65 -13.23 -23.40
N ILE A 170 -3.69 -12.88 -24.14
CA ILE A 170 -4.39 -11.58 -24.01
C ILE A 170 -5.01 -11.44 -22.62
N ILE A 171 -5.69 -12.49 -22.13
CA ILE A 171 -6.28 -12.51 -20.79
C ILE A 171 -5.21 -12.30 -19.71
N LEU A 172 -4.06 -12.98 -19.83
CA LEU A 172 -2.94 -12.80 -18.92
C LEU A 172 -2.42 -11.35 -18.90
N VAL A 173 -2.28 -10.71 -20.06
CA VAL A 173 -1.84 -9.31 -20.14
C VAL A 173 -2.85 -8.37 -19.48
N VAL A 174 -4.15 -8.59 -19.69
CA VAL A 174 -5.22 -7.79 -19.05
C VAL A 174 -5.20 -7.96 -17.53
N LEU A 175 -5.09 -9.20 -17.03
CA LEU A 175 -5.01 -9.48 -15.58
C LEU A 175 -3.74 -8.90 -14.96
N ALA A 176 -2.60 -8.97 -15.67
CA ALA A 176 -1.36 -8.35 -15.23
C ALA A 176 -1.48 -6.81 -15.13
N LEU A 177 -2.12 -6.16 -16.11
CA LEU A 177 -2.36 -4.71 -16.08
C LEU A 177 -3.25 -4.29 -14.90
N ILE A 178 -4.29 -5.07 -14.60
CA ILE A 178 -5.16 -4.88 -13.43
C ILE A 178 -4.31 -5.00 -12.15
N GLY A 179 -3.49 -6.04 -12.02
CA GLY A 179 -2.61 -6.23 -10.86
C GLY A 179 -1.60 -5.08 -10.67
N VAL A 180 -0.96 -4.62 -11.75
CA VAL A 180 -0.02 -3.49 -11.71
C VAL A 180 -0.72 -2.20 -11.29
N ASN A 181 -1.91 -1.91 -11.81
CA ASN A 181 -2.66 -0.70 -11.42
C ASN A 181 -3.05 -0.75 -9.94
N MET A 182 -3.45 -1.92 -9.43
CA MET A 182 -3.73 -2.12 -8.01
C MET A 182 -2.49 -1.92 -7.13
N LEU A 183 -1.31 -2.39 -7.57
CA LEU A 183 -0.03 -2.14 -6.88
C LEU A 183 0.27 -0.65 -6.82
N VAL A 184 0.17 0.08 -7.94
CA VAL A 184 0.42 1.52 -7.98
C VAL A 184 -0.50 2.25 -7.01
N LEU A 185 -1.76 1.82 -6.92
CA LEU A 185 -2.74 2.44 -6.05
C LEU A 185 -2.48 2.15 -4.56
N LEU A 186 -1.99 0.95 -4.20
CA LEU A 186 -1.50 0.67 -2.83
C LEU A 186 -0.27 1.51 -2.48
N CYS A 187 0.70 1.62 -3.38
CA CYS A 187 1.87 2.48 -3.17
C CYS A 187 1.46 3.94 -2.96
N SER A 188 0.53 4.44 -3.77
CA SER A 188 -0.06 5.78 -3.61
C SER A 188 -0.74 5.94 -2.25
N ALA A 189 -1.47 4.93 -1.79
CA ALA A 189 -2.12 4.93 -0.49
C ALA A 189 -1.13 5.07 0.68
N TRP A 190 0.01 4.38 0.64
CA TRP A 190 1.05 4.53 1.67
C TRP A 190 1.76 5.87 1.62
N ILE A 191 2.07 6.38 0.42
CA ILE A 191 2.65 7.72 0.27
C ILE A 191 1.67 8.76 0.82
N LEU A 192 0.38 8.64 0.54
CA LEU A 192 -0.64 9.53 1.08
C LEU A 192 -0.74 9.41 2.61
N MET A 193 -0.79 8.19 3.14
CA MET A 193 -0.94 7.93 4.58
C MET A 193 0.22 8.45 5.43
N TYR A 194 1.46 8.30 4.98
CA TYR A 194 2.64 8.70 5.74
C TYR A 194 3.19 10.07 5.33
N GLY A 195 3.16 10.35 4.03
CA GLY A 195 3.60 11.62 3.45
C GLY A 195 2.55 12.73 3.55
N GLY A 196 1.31 12.41 3.19
CA GLY A 196 0.20 13.37 3.17
C GLY A 196 -0.25 13.85 4.54
N VAL A 197 0.14 13.17 5.64
CA VAL A 197 -0.15 13.62 7.02
C VAL A 197 0.37 15.03 7.31
N PHE A 198 1.36 15.53 6.55
CA PHE A 198 1.75 16.93 6.60
C PHE A 198 0.56 17.89 6.46
N PHE A 199 -0.41 17.58 5.59
CA PHE A 199 -1.59 18.41 5.36
C PHE A 199 -2.49 18.52 6.59
N LEU A 200 -2.44 17.57 7.52
CA LEU A 200 -3.15 17.67 8.80
C LEU A 200 -2.60 18.79 9.68
N GLY A 201 -1.34 19.20 9.47
CA GLY A 201 -0.74 20.36 10.13
C GLY A 201 -1.52 21.66 9.89
N PHE A 202 -2.21 21.78 8.76
CA PHE A 202 -3.07 22.93 8.48
C PHE A 202 -4.37 22.95 9.30
N GLY A 203 -4.67 21.91 10.07
CA GLY A 203 -5.83 21.88 10.98
C GLY A 203 -5.73 22.84 12.17
N GLY A 204 -4.59 23.51 12.38
CA GLY A 204 -4.36 24.37 13.55
C GLY A 204 -5.14 25.68 13.56
N SER A 205 -5.70 26.10 12.42
CA SER A 205 -6.53 27.30 12.31
C SER A 205 -7.81 26.99 11.54
N ARG A 206 -8.92 27.65 11.92
CA ARG A 206 -10.21 27.51 11.23
C ARG A 206 -10.16 27.95 9.76
N TRP A 207 -9.23 28.83 9.39
CA TRP A 207 -9.09 29.27 8.00
C TRP A 207 -8.37 28.27 7.10
N THR A 208 -7.58 27.38 7.69
CA THR A 208 -6.76 26.40 6.96
C THR A 208 -7.26 24.96 7.14
N SER A 209 -8.27 24.75 7.97
CA SER A 209 -8.81 23.41 8.28
C SER A 209 -9.38 22.67 7.09
N ASP A 210 -9.82 23.39 6.05
CA ASP A 210 -10.30 22.76 4.81
C ASP A 210 -9.23 21.89 4.14
N ILE A 211 -7.95 22.26 4.26
CA ILE A 211 -6.81 21.48 3.75
C ILE A 211 -6.69 20.15 4.51
N ALA A 212 -6.80 20.20 5.84
CA ALA A 212 -6.74 19.01 6.70
C ALA A 212 -7.96 18.09 6.48
N ILE A 213 -9.15 18.65 6.24
CA ILE A 213 -10.34 17.87 5.88
C ILE A 213 -10.16 17.22 4.51
N ASN A 214 -9.60 17.96 3.55
CA ASN A 214 -9.38 17.45 2.21
C ASN A 214 -8.42 16.25 2.18
N TYR A 215 -7.41 16.22 3.08
CA TYR A 215 -6.57 15.04 3.26
C TYR A 215 -7.39 13.76 3.48
N TYR A 216 -8.36 13.77 4.41
CA TYR A 216 -9.19 12.60 4.67
C TYR A 216 -10.15 12.28 3.52
N LYS A 217 -10.64 13.31 2.80
CA LYS A 217 -11.41 13.09 1.56
C LYS A 217 -10.57 12.38 0.51
N THR A 218 -9.29 12.75 0.36
CA THR A 218 -8.37 12.08 -0.57
C THR A 218 -8.07 10.66 -0.12
N VAL A 219 -7.86 10.41 1.18
CA VAL A 219 -7.66 9.05 1.72
C VAL A 219 -8.88 8.18 1.43
N LEU A 220 -10.09 8.68 1.70
CA LEU A 220 -11.33 7.99 1.36
C LEU A 220 -11.47 7.73 -0.14
N GLY A 221 -11.08 8.69 -0.98
CA GLY A 221 -11.07 8.53 -2.44
C GLY A 221 -10.17 7.38 -2.90
N VAL A 222 -8.93 7.33 -2.39
CA VAL A 222 -7.99 6.23 -2.70
C VAL A 222 -8.51 4.89 -2.16
N ALA A 223 -9.06 4.87 -0.94
CA ALA A 223 -9.65 3.66 -0.36
C ALA A 223 -10.87 3.17 -1.19
N ALA A 224 -11.70 4.08 -1.70
CA ALA A 224 -12.81 3.76 -2.59
C ALA A 224 -12.32 3.20 -3.93
N SER A 225 -11.22 3.73 -4.48
CA SER A 225 -10.59 3.17 -5.67
C SER A 225 -10.03 1.74 -5.43
N LEU A 226 -9.45 1.46 -4.25
CA LEU A 226 -9.04 0.10 -3.87
C LEU A 226 -10.23 -0.86 -3.77
N LEU A 227 -11.33 -0.41 -3.16
CA LEU A 227 -12.57 -1.18 -3.08
C LEU A 227 -13.10 -1.50 -4.48
N ALA A 228 -13.25 -0.50 -5.35
CA ALA A 228 -13.73 -0.68 -6.71
C ALA A 228 -12.86 -1.66 -7.49
N MET A 229 -11.53 -1.58 -7.33
CA MET A 229 -10.60 -2.51 -7.97
C MET A 229 -10.79 -3.93 -7.45
N THR A 230 -10.93 -4.11 -6.14
CA THR A 230 -11.19 -5.41 -5.52
C THR A 230 -12.48 -6.03 -6.04
N LEU A 231 -13.57 -5.25 -6.16
CA LEU A 231 -14.84 -5.69 -6.72
C LEU A 231 -14.70 -6.11 -8.20
N LEU A 232 -14.01 -5.30 -9.00
CA LEU A 232 -13.75 -5.61 -10.41
C LEU A 232 -13.03 -6.95 -10.56
N ILE A 233 -12.06 -7.21 -9.68
CA ILE A 233 -11.33 -8.48 -9.71
C ILE A 233 -12.20 -9.65 -9.26
N GLY A 234 -13.05 -9.48 -8.25
CA GLY A 234 -14.02 -10.53 -7.87
C GLY A 234 -14.94 -10.93 -9.02
N ILE A 235 -15.42 -9.94 -9.78
CA ILE A 235 -16.18 -10.20 -11.00
C ILE A 235 -15.33 -10.96 -12.04
N GLY A 236 -14.09 -10.50 -12.29
CA GLY A 236 -13.16 -11.17 -13.19
C GLY A 236 -12.91 -12.64 -12.83
N ALA A 237 -12.69 -12.94 -11.54
CA ALA A 237 -12.49 -14.30 -11.05
C ALA A 237 -13.70 -15.19 -11.34
N SER A 238 -14.92 -14.71 -11.08
CA SER A 238 -16.15 -15.46 -11.37
C SER A 238 -16.35 -15.79 -12.85
N PHE A 239 -15.96 -14.88 -13.76
CA PHE A 239 -16.00 -15.17 -15.20
C PHE A 239 -14.98 -16.23 -15.61
N LEU A 240 -13.80 -16.23 -14.98
CA LEU A 240 -12.76 -17.21 -15.23
C LEU A 240 -13.17 -18.60 -14.71
N ASP A 241 -13.78 -18.67 -13.52
CA ASP A 241 -14.34 -19.91 -12.99
C ASP A 241 -15.44 -20.47 -13.90
N ALA A 242 -16.32 -19.61 -14.43
CA ALA A 242 -17.35 -20.02 -15.38
C ALA A 242 -16.76 -20.52 -16.72
N PHE A 243 -15.70 -19.89 -17.21
CA PHE A 243 -14.98 -20.35 -18.41
C PHE A 243 -14.30 -21.70 -18.16
N TYR A 244 -13.67 -21.87 -17.01
CA TYR A 244 -13.05 -23.14 -16.61
C TYR A 244 -14.04 -24.28 -16.44
N ALA A 245 -15.27 -24.00 -16.00
CA ALA A 245 -16.31 -25.01 -15.88
C ALA A 245 -16.87 -25.48 -17.24
N GLN A 246 -16.64 -24.72 -18.31
CA GLN A 246 -17.11 -25.02 -19.67
C GLN A 246 -16.04 -25.67 -20.58
N MET A 247 -14.78 -25.69 -20.15
CA MET A 247 -13.67 -26.41 -20.80
C MET A 247 -13.48 -27.80 -20.19
#